data_AF-A0A2I2DTM8-F1
#
_entry.id   AF-A0A2I2DTM8-F1
#
_cell.length_a   1.000
_cell.length_b   1.000
_cell.length_c   1.000
_cell.angle_alpha   90.00
_cell.angle_beta   90.00
_cell.angle_gamma   90.00
#
_symmetry.space_group_name_H-M   'P 1'
#
loop_
_entity.id
_entity.type
_entity.pdbx_description
1 polymer ?
#
loop_
_entity_poly.entity_id
_entity_poly.type
_entity_poly.pdbx_seq_one_letter_code
_entity_poly.pdbx_strand_id
1 'polypeptide(L)' 'MYPNPSGKNVQVKSIYGGDFLIINQLGQVVKTFRTAAHIEATVYVGDLSEGMYFVKATNSSKASSQKLIIKK' A
#
# COMPACT_ATOMS: atom_id res chain seq x y z
N MET A 1 -1.75 7.88 -3.11
CA MET A 1 -0.64 7.44 -2.24
C MET A 1 0.55 8.33 -2.51
N TYR A 2 1.19 8.89 -1.49
CA TYR A 2 2.31 9.81 -1.67
C TYR A 2 3.28 9.77 -0.47
N PRO A 3 4.58 10.04 -0.66
CA PRO A 3 5.26 10.08 -1.96
C PRO A 3 5.26 8.69 -2.62
N ASN A 4 5.40 8.67 -3.94
CA ASN A 4 5.58 7.44 -4.72
C ASN A 4 6.43 7.78 -5.95
N PRO A 5 7.75 7.44 -5.98
CA PRO A 5 8.43 6.48 -5.09
C PRO A 5 8.56 6.89 -3.61
N SER A 6 8.76 5.93 -2.71
CA SER A 6 9.04 6.17 -1.28
C SER A 6 10.15 5.25 -0.74
N GLY A 7 10.91 5.72 0.26
CA GLY A 7 11.97 4.95 0.92
C GLY A 7 11.72 4.63 2.40
N LYS A 8 10.71 5.24 3.05
CA LYS A 8 10.42 5.05 4.49
C LYS A 8 8.94 4.95 4.78
N ASN A 9 8.18 6.01 4.52
CA ASN A 9 6.76 6.10 4.80
C ASN A 9 5.99 6.46 3.53
N VAL A 10 4.81 5.88 3.36
CA VAL A 10 3.86 6.29 2.32
C VAL A 10 2.52 6.62 2.97
N GLN A 11 1.95 7.76 2.60
CA GLN A 11 0.60 8.16 2.97
C GLN A 11 -0.40 7.52 2.02
N VAL A 12 -1.36 6.80 2.58
CA VAL A 12 -2.42 6.12 1.85
C VAL A 12 -3.76 6.71 2.28
N LYS A 13 -4.48 7.31 1.33
CA LYS A 13 -5.86 7.78 1.49
C LYS A 13 -6.76 6.97 0.57
N SER A 14 -7.87 6.49 1.11
CA SER A 14 -8.85 5.67 0.41
C SER A 14 -10.26 6.17 0.72
N ILE A 15 -11.16 6.07 -0.26
CA ILE A 15 -12.61 6.29 -0.04
C ILE A 15 -13.25 5.14 0.74
N TYR A 16 -12.56 4.00 0.83
CA TYR A 16 -12.96 2.84 1.61
C TYR A 16 -12.11 2.72 2.87
N GLY A 17 -12.72 2.30 3.98
CA GLY A 17 -12.02 1.80 5.16
C GLY A 17 -11.86 0.28 5.12
N GLY A 18 -10.98 -0.26 5.96
CA GLY A 18 -10.78 -1.70 6.12
C GLY A 18 -9.32 -2.13 5.98
N ASP A 19 -9.14 -3.42 5.70
CA ASP A 19 -7.82 -4.04 5.56
C ASP A 19 -7.28 -3.88 4.13
N PHE A 20 -5.99 -3.55 4.06
CA PHE A 20 -5.22 -3.37 2.83
C PHE A 20 -3.96 -4.23 2.88
N LEU A 21 -3.53 -4.66 1.69
CA LEU A 21 -2.38 -5.52 1.47
C LEU A 21 -1.37 -4.81 0.58
N ILE A 22 -0.09 -4.94 0.91
CA ILE A 22 1.03 -4.67 0.00
C ILE A 22 1.51 -6.02 -0.53
N ILE A 23 1.64 -6.11 -1.85
CA ILE A 23 1.95 -7.35 -2.57
C ILE A 23 3.13 -7.11 -3.50
N ASN A 24 4.07 -8.06 -3.54
CA ASN A 24 5.22 -7.99 -4.44
C ASN A 24 4.88 -8.49 -5.87
N GLN A 25 5.87 -8.48 -6.77
CA GLN A 25 5.70 -8.92 -8.16
C GLN A 25 5.33 -10.41 -8.31
N LEU A 26 5.61 -11.23 -7.29
CA LEU A 26 5.28 -12.66 -7.25
C LEU A 26 3.87 -12.93 -6.69
N GLY A 27 3.11 -11.89 -6.34
CA GLY A 27 1.79 -12.04 -5.75
C GLY A 27 1.78 -12.34 -4.25
N GLN A 28 2.94 -12.32 -3.58
CA GLN A 28 3.06 -12.57 -2.15
C GLN A 28 2.67 -11.32 -1.35
N VAL A 29 1.89 -11.51 -0.29
CA VAL A 29 1.57 -10.45 0.67
C VAL A 29 2.80 -10.21 1.55
N VAL A 30 3.36 -9.00 1.47
CA VAL A 30 4.55 -8.61 2.23
C VAL A 30 4.23 -7.68 3.41
N LYS A 31 3.05 -7.04 3.40
CA LYS A 31 2.58 -6.20 4.50
C LYS A 31 1.07 -6.08 4.50
N THR A 32 0.48 -5.93 5.66
CA THR A 32 -0.95 -5.62 5.85
C THR A 32 -1.10 -4.36 6.69
N PHE A 33 -2.08 -3.52 6.38
CA PHE A 33 -2.39 -2.32 7.16
C PHE A 33 -3.88 -2.00 7.09
N ARG A 34 -4.37 -1.23 8.07
CA ARG A 34 -5.76 -0.75 8.11
C ARG A 34 -5.84 0.71 7.69
N THR A 35 -6.91 1.08 6.99
CA THR A 35 -7.29 2.48 6.76
C THR A 35 -8.70 2.74 7.26
N ALA A 36 -8.97 3.98 7.64
CA ALA A 36 -10.33 4.48 7.80
C ALA A 36 -10.74 5.28 6.55
N ALA A 37 -12.03 5.26 6.20
CA ALA A 37 -12.52 5.93 5.01
C ALA A 37 -12.22 7.45 5.08
N HIS A 38 -11.69 8.00 4.00
CA HIS A 38 -11.29 9.41 3.85
C HIS A 38 -10.23 9.92 4.84
N ILE A 39 -9.62 9.06 5.65
CA ILE A 39 -8.54 9.38 6.59
C ILE A 39 -7.21 8.88 6.01
N GLU A 40 -6.15 9.67 6.17
CA GLU A 40 -4.80 9.26 5.75
C GLU A 40 -4.22 8.26 6.75
N ALA A 41 -3.71 7.14 6.23
CA ALA A 41 -2.92 6.18 6.98
C ALA A 41 -1.44 6.30 6.60
N THR A 42 -0.57 6.41 7.60
CA THR A 42 0.88 6.33 7.40
C THR A 42 1.33 4.88 7.46
N VAL A 43 1.95 4.42 6.37
CA VAL A 43 2.44 3.05 6.25
C VAL A 43 3.96 3.07 6.14
N TYR A 44 4.63 2.43 7.09
CA TYR A 44 6.08 2.23 7.03
C TYR A 44 6.43 1.11 6.04
N VAL A 45 7.30 1.43 5.09
CA VAL A 45 7.77 0.58 3.99
C VAL A 45 9.30 0.53 3.90
N GLY A 46 10.03 1.13 4.85
CA GLY A 46 11.50 1.15 4.84
C GLY A 46 12.16 -0.20 5.06
N ASP A 47 11.41 -1.16 5.60
CA ASP A 47 11.77 -2.57 5.74
C ASP A 47 11.62 -3.38 4.45
N LEU A 48 10.93 -2.85 3.44
CA LEU A 48 10.80 -3.50 2.14
C LEU A 48 12.06 -3.26 1.29
N SER A 49 12.41 -4.26 0.46
CA SER A 49 13.45 -4.11 -0.55
C SER A 49 13.02 -3.13 -1.64
N GLU A 50 13.98 -2.52 -2.32
CA GLU A 50 13.70 -1.70 -3.49
C GLU A 50 12.97 -2.51 -4.56
N GLY A 51 12.03 -1.86 -5.25
CA GLY A 51 11.26 -2.52 -6.30
C GLY A 51 9.82 -2.02 -6.42
N MET A 52 9.05 -2.73 -7.23
CA MET A 52 7.65 -2.43 -7.50
C MET A 52 6.74 -3.38 -6.72
N TYR A 53 5.68 -2.79 -6.16
CA TYR A 53 4.66 -3.45 -5.35
C TYR A 53 3.27 -2.97 -5.77
N PHE A 54 2.25 -3.68 -5.28
CA PHE A 54 0.85 -3.31 -5.45
C PHE A 54 0.18 -3.16 -4.09
N VAL A 55 -0.62 -2.12 -3.94
CA VAL A 55 -1.48 -1.89 -2.78
C VAL A 55 -2.93 -2.18 -3.17
N LYS A 56 -3.61 -3.08 -2.44
CA LYS A 56 -5.02 -3.44 -2.70
C LYS A 56 -5.82 -3.59 -1.40
N ALA A 57 -7.12 -3.29 -1.44
CA ALA A 57 -8.03 -3.62 -0.34
C ALA A 57 -8.40 -5.12 -0.33
N THR A 58 -8.72 -5.69 0.82
CA THR A 58 -9.11 -7.11 0.94
C THR A 58 -10.56 -7.37 0.56
N ASN A 59 -11.46 -6.43 0.83
CA ASN A 59 -12.91 -6.69 0.87
C ASN A 59 -13.69 -6.11 -0.32
N SER A 60 -13.04 -5.54 -1.32
CA SER A 60 -13.72 -5.02 -2.50
C SER A 60 -13.34 -5.81 -3.75
N SER A 61 -14.30 -6.56 -4.30
CA SER A 61 -14.22 -7.20 -5.63
C SER A 61 -13.99 -6.20 -6.78
N LYS A 62 -14.00 -4.89 -6.47
CA LYS A 62 -13.72 -3.77 -7.37
C LYS A 62 -12.47 -2.96 -6.97
N ALA A 63 -11.65 -3.40 -6.00
CA ALA A 63 -10.45 -2.64 -5.62
C ALA A 63 -9.43 -2.65 -6.75
N SER A 64 -9.28 -1.49 -7.40
CA SER A 64 -8.16 -1.22 -8.27
C SER A 64 -6.87 -1.30 -7.46
N SER A 65 -5.96 -2.18 -7.87
CA SER A 65 -4.62 -2.24 -7.31
C SER A 65 -3.85 -0.98 -7.70
N GLN A 66 -3.22 -0.31 -6.74
CA GLN A 66 -2.41 0.86 -7.00
C GLN A 66 -0.92 0.48 -6.94
N LYS A 67 -0.15 0.90 -7.94
CA LYS A 67 1.30 0.65 -8.00
C LYS A 67 2.04 1.48 -6.95
N LEU A 68 2.96 0.85 -6.23
CA LEU A 68 3.87 1.47 -5.26
C LEU A 68 5.32 1.15 -5.67
N ILE A 69 6.18 2.17 -5.71
CA ILE A 69 7.61 2.01 -5.99
C ILE A 69 8.39 2.32 -4.71
N ILE A 70 9.24 1.39 -4.30
CA ILE A 70 10.18 1.57 -3.20
C ILE A 70 11.56 1.89 -3.76
N LYS A 71 12.13 3.03 -3.34
CA LYS A 71 13.48 3.50 -3.70
C LYS A 71 14.11 4.19 -2.48
N LYS A 72 15.30 3.75 -2.06
CA LYS A 72 16.00 4.24 -0.86
C LYS A 72 17.00 5.34 -1.17
#